data_AF-A0A6C0C3K5-F1
#
_entry.id   AF-A0A6C0C3K5-F1
#
_cell.length_a   1.000
_cell.length_b   1.000
_cell.length_c   1.000
_cell.angle_alpha   90.00
_cell.angle_beta   90.00
_cell.angle_gamma   90.00
#
_symmetry.space_group_name_H-M   'P 1'
#
loop_
_entity.id
_entity.type
_entity.pdbx_description
1 polymer ?
#
loop_
_entity_poly.entity_id
_entity_poly.type
_entity_poly.pdbx_seq_one_letter_code
_entity_poly.pdbx_strand_id
1 'polypeptide(L)'
;MENTEKVYRLTADYKKSTYQAEHWINVLSNGKRVTVVVTTYFWWGTFEVTLNNEEKEELLKKEQIVLNDYSCCCEELEEGCDRYDEIKNESSYTDKELREIHRLMYCEQDDKENYDSEEEYSLEEDILEANGWSMDDTIYGIDSGCILECISDEETMNTTMKM
;
A
#
# COMPACT_ATOMS: atom_id res chain seq x y z
N MET A 1 18.40 22.69 18.76
CA MET A 1 18.09 21.37 19.34
C MET A 1 18.74 20.36 18.42
N GLU A 2 19.49 19.39 18.94
CA GLU A 2 20.04 18.34 18.08
C GLU A 2 18.86 17.58 17.45
N ASN A 3 18.85 17.50 16.12
CA ASN A 3 17.82 16.80 15.37
C ASN A 3 18.14 15.30 15.42
N THR A 4 17.85 14.68 16.57
CA THR A 4 18.11 13.26 16.79
C THR A 4 16.95 12.45 16.24
N GLU A 5 17.23 11.55 15.32
CA GLU A 5 16.27 10.55 14.85
C GLU A 5 15.99 9.53 15.96
N LYS A 6 14.73 9.09 16.04
CA LYS A 6 14.26 8.04 16.95
C LYS A 6 13.39 7.06 16.18
N VAL A 7 13.34 5.84 16.69
CA VAL A 7 12.52 4.76 16.14
C VAL A 7 11.22 4.66 16.93
N TYR A 8 10.10 4.60 16.21
CA TYR A 8 8.76 4.50 16.74
C TYR A 8 8.04 3.30 16.16
N ARG A 9 7.24 2.63 17.00
CA ARG A 9 6.14 1.79 16.51
C ARG A 9 4.97 2.68 16.17
N LEU A 10 4.49 2.57 14.93
CA LEU A 10 3.42 3.35 14.35
C LEU A 10 2.23 2.43 14.07
N THR A 11 1.06 2.85 14.55
CA THR A 11 -0.24 2.22 14.26
C THR A 11 -1.27 3.27 13.88
N ALA A 12 -2.32 2.87 13.17
CA ALA A 12 -3.47 3.73 12.94
C ALA A 12 -4.22 4.02 14.26
N ASP A 13 -4.76 5.23 14.40
CA ASP A 13 -5.58 5.62 15.55
C ASP A 13 -7.03 5.08 15.48
N TYR A 14 -7.41 4.55 14.33
CA TYR A 14 -8.71 3.94 14.06
C TYR A 14 -8.55 2.63 13.30
N LYS A 15 -9.41 1.66 13.60
CA LYS A 15 -9.43 0.36 12.92
C LYS A 15 -9.86 0.50 11.46
N LYS A 16 -9.43 -0.41 10.58
CA LYS A 16 -9.75 -0.38 9.14
C LYS A 16 -9.18 0.83 8.40
N SER A 17 -8.15 1.48 8.94
CA SER A 17 -7.55 2.67 8.35
C SER A 17 -6.17 2.41 7.75
N THR A 18 -5.51 1.29 8.10
CA THR A 18 -4.27 0.87 7.44
C THR A 18 -4.59 0.21 6.11
N TYR A 19 -3.87 0.59 5.05
CA TYR A 19 -3.98 -0.03 3.73
C TYR A 19 -2.63 -0.44 3.14
N GLN A 20 -2.71 -1.43 2.24
CA GLN A 20 -1.69 -1.79 1.26
C GLN A 20 -2.30 -1.61 -0.13
N ALA A 21 -1.64 -0.85 -1.00
CA ALA A 21 -2.02 -0.65 -2.39
C ALA A 21 -0.92 -1.20 -3.30
N GLU A 22 -1.22 -2.29 -4.00
CA GLU A 22 -0.32 -2.93 -4.94
C GLU A 22 -0.53 -2.38 -6.35
N HIS A 23 0.56 -1.96 -6.97
CA HIS A 23 0.55 -1.40 -8.32
C HIS A 23 0.98 -2.47 -9.31
N TRP A 24 0.01 -3.01 -10.06
CA TRP A 24 0.22 -4.01 -11.09
C TRP A 24 0.31 -3.34 -12.46
N ILE A 25 1.31 -3.70 -13.26
CA ILE A 25 1.53 -3.10 -14.58
C ILE A 25 1.47 -4.14 -15.69
N ASN A 26 0.97 -3.72 -16.85
CA ASN A 26 0.97 -4.53 -18.07
C ASN A 26 1.07 -3.61 -19.30
N VAL A 27 1.27 -4.21 -20.47
CA VAL A 27 1.34 -3.54 -21.76
C VAL A 27 0.26 -4.10 -22.67
N LEU A 28 -0.67 -3.25 -23.11
CA LEU A 28 -1.75 -3.63 -24.01
C LEU A 28 -1.22 -4.00 -25.40
N SER A 29 -2.06 -4.65 -26.20
CA SER A 29 -1.76 -5.06 -27.57
C SER A 29 -1.32 -3.92 -28.50
N ASN A 30 -1.70 -2.68 -28.19
CA ASN A 30 -1.29 -1.47 -28.92
C ASN A 30 0.01 -0.83 -28.38
N GLY A 31 0.65 -1.44 -27.37
CA GLY A 31 1.88 -0.95 -26.74
C GLY A 31 1.67 0.08 -25.62
N LYS A 32 0.43 0.46 -25.30
CA LYS A 32 0.12 1.39 -24.20
C LYS A 32 0.32 0.68 -22.85
N ARG A 33 1.02 1.32 -21.92
CA ARG A 33 1.17 0.82 -20.53
C ARG A 33 -0.13 1.07 -19.77
N VAL A 34 -0.53 0.09 -18.97
CA VAL A 34 -1.64 0.18 -18.02
C VAL A 34 -1.13 -0.12 -16.61
N THR A 35 -1.75 0.52 -15.62
CA THR A 35 -1.56 0.22 -14.19
C THR A 35 -2.92 -0.06 -13.57
N VAL A 36 -3.01 -1.17 -12.86
CA VAL A 36 -4.12 -1.52 -11.97
C VAL A 36 -3.61 -1.36 -10.54
N VAL A 37 -4.42 -0.79 -9.67
CA VAL A 37 -4.12 -0.67 -8.24
C VAL A 37 -5.07 -1.56 -7.48
N VAL A 38 -4.53 -2.49 -6.69
CA VAL A 38 -5.29 -3.37 -5.81
C VAL A 38 -5.05 -2.91 -4.37
N THR A 39 -6.08 -2.33 -3.75
CA THR A 39 -6.01 -1.78 -2.40
C THR A 39 -6.71 -2.70 -1.42
N THR A 40 -5.99 -3.15 -0.40
CA THR A 40 -6.53 -3.93 0.73
C THR A 40 -6.41 -3.09 2.00
N TYR A 41 -7.54 -2.89 2.68
CA TYR A 41 -7.58 -2.33 4.03
C TYR A 41 -7.51 -3.45 5.06
N PHE A 42 -6.81 -3.21 6.16
CA PHE A 42 -6.61 -4.16 7.25
C PHE A 42 -7.24 -3.65 8.53
N TRP A 43 -7.71 -4.55 9.39
CA TRP A 43 -8.27 -4.15 10.68
C TRP A 43 -7.27 -3.35 11.50
N TRP A 44 -6.02 -3.81 11.52
CA TRP A 44 -4.88 -3.14 12.12
C TRP A 44 -3.62 -3.40 11.30
N GLY A 45 -2.65 -2.51 11.44
CA GLY A 45 -1.30 -2.74 10.95
C GLY A 45 -0.30 -1.99 11.81
N THR A 46 0.88 -2.57 11.91
CA THR A 46 1.97 -2.08 12.74
C THR A 46 3.21 -1.89 11.88
N PHE A 47 3.85 -0.74 12.06
CA PHE A 47 5.03 -0.35 11.31
C PHE A 47 6.11 0.16 12.25
N GLU A 48 7.36 -0.02 11.86
CA GLU A 48 8.50 0.66 12.46
C GLU A 48 8.84 1.88 11.61
N VAL A 49 8.93 3.07 12.21
CA VAL A 49 9.27 4.31 11.51
C VAL A 49 10.39 5.05 12.23
N THR A 50 11.38 5.50 11.47
CA THR A 50 12.42 6.41 11.97
C THR A 50 12.03 7.85 11.67
N LEU A 51 11.96 8.68 12.70
CA LEU A 51 11.53 10.07 12.61
C LEU A 51 12.44 10.98 13.43
N ASN A 52 12.69 12.17 12.91
CA ASN A 52 13.19 13.30 13.70
C ASN A 52 12.04 14.06 14.38
N ASN A 53 12.36 15.10 15.16
CA ASN A 53 11.33 15.81 15.93
C ASN A 53 10.32 16.57 15.04
N GLU A 54 10.78 17.17 13.95
CA GLU A 54 9.92 17.92 13.02
C GLU A 54 9.00 16.95 12.27
N GLU A 55 9.54 15.85 11.73
CA GLU A 55 8.78 14.82 11.04
C GLU A 55 7.72 14.20 11.95
N LYS A 56 8.05 13.92 13.21
CA LYS A 56 7.09 13.43 14.20
C LYS A 56 5.95 14.41 14.42
N GLU A 57 6.25 15.70 14.62
CA GLU A 57 5.23 16.73 14.83
C GLU A 57 4.35 16.96 13.60
N GLU A 58 4.90 16.80 12.39
CA GLU A 58 4.14 16.89 11.15
C GLU A 58 3.26 15.66 10.93
N LEU A 59 3.81 14.45 11.13
CA LEU A 59 3.11 13.19 10.97
C LEU A 59 1.87 13.09 11.88
N LEU A 60 1.99 13.52 13.14
CA LEU A 60 0.89 13.52 14.11
C LEU A 60 -0.26 14.49 13.77
N LYS A 61 -0.09 15.37 12.78
CA LYS A 61 -1.13 16.29 12.29
C LYS A 61 -1.84 15.78 11.04
N LYS A 62 -1.35 14.70 10.43
CA LYS A 62 -1.91 14.15 9.18
C LYS A 62 -3.09 13.23 9.50
N GLU A 63 -4.12 13.32 8.67
CA GLU A 63 -5.27 12.38 8.64
C GLU A 63 -5.17 11.39 7.48
N GLN A 64 -4.16 11.56 6.62
CA GLN A 64 -3.80 10.67 5.53
C GLN A 64 -2.28 10.62 5.45
N ILE A 65 -1.74 9.41 5.53
CA ILE A 65 -0.31 9.16 5.64
C ILE A 65 0.07 8.13 4.58
N VAL A 66 0.97 8.50 3.67
CA VAL A 66 1.67 7.57 2.79
C VAL A 66 2.95 7.18 3.52
N LEU A 67 3.06 5.92 3.96
CA LEU A 67 4.16 5.46 4.80
C LEU A 67 5.47 5.33 4.04
N ASN A 68 5.40 5.06 2.73
CA ASN A 68 6.56 5.00 1.84
C ASN A 68 7.30 6.35 1.71
N ASP A 69 6.68 7.47 2.11
CA ASP A 69 7.34 8.79 2.16
C ASP A 69 8.30 8.93 3.35
N TYR A 70 8.30 7.97 4.28
CA TYR A 70 9.13 7.96 5.48
C TYR A 70 10.05 6.73 5.48
N SER A 71 11.10 6.78 6.31
CA SER A 71 11.93 5.59 6.58
C SER A 71 11.15 4.60 7.46
N CYS A 72 10.25 3.86 6.81
CA CYS A 72 9.26 3.00 7.44
C CYS A 72 9.43 1.54 6.96
N CYS A 73 9.15 0.59 7.85
CA CYS A 73 9.09 -0.83 7.56
C CYS A 73 7.79 -1.43 8.09
N CYS A 74 7.12 -2.26 7.30
CA CYS A 74 5.95 -3.01 7.76
C CYS A 74 6.39 -4.11 8.74
N GLU A 75 5.84 -4.11 9.95
CA GLU A 75 6.03 -5.20 10.91
C GLU A 75 4.95 -6.28 10.70
N GLU A 76 3.68 -5.87 10.70
CA GLU A 76 2.54 -6.80 10.65
C GLU A 76 1.30 -6.12 10.08
N LEU A 77 0.49 -6.89 9.34
CA LEU A 77 -0.84 -6.52 8.88
C LEU A 77 -1.85 -7.57 9.37
N GLU A 78 -2.85 -7.13 10.12
CA GLU A 78 -3.86 -8.00 10.72
C GLU A 78 -5.12 -8.04 9.86
N GLU A 79 -5.39 -9.19 9.24
CA GLU A 79 -6.63 -9.57 8.55
C GLU A 79 -7.23 -8.48 7.61
N GLY A 80 -7.12 -8.71 6.30
CA GLY A 80 -7.76 -7.85 5.30
C GLY A 80 -9.29 -7.79 5.50
N CYS A 81 -9.85 -6.59 5.55
CA CYS A 81 -11.27 -6.37 5.85
C CYS A 81 -12.08 -5.81 4.67
N ASP A 82 -11.44 -5.07 3.77
CA ASP A 82 -12.06 -4.50 2.56
C ASP A 82 -11.01 -4.50 1.44
N ARG A 83 -11.39 -4.88 0.21
CA ARG A 83 -10.49 -4.95 -0.95
C ARG A 83 -11.15 -4.28 -2.16
N TYR A 84 -10.37 -3.49 -2.88
CA TYR A 84 -10.79 -2.73 -4.06
C TYR A 84 -9.74 -2.86 -5.16
N ASP A 85 -10.17 -2.83 -6.40
CA ASP A 85 -9.30 -2.73 -7.57
C ASP A 85 -9.73 -1.59 -8.49
N GLU A 86 -8.76 -0.84 -9.00
CA GLU A 86 -9.00 0.30 -9.88
C GLU A 86 -8.04 0.33 -11.06
N ILE A 87 -8.53 0.74 -12.22
CA ILE A 87 -7.69 1.01 -13.39
C ILE A 87 -7.22 2.47 -13.31
N LYS A 88 -5.91 2.66 -13.13
CA LYS A 88 -5.34 4.02 -13.03
C LYS A 88 -5.56 4.80 -14.32
N ASN A 89 -6.16 5.98 -14.20
CA ASN A 89 -6.58 6.83 -15.33
C ASN A 89 -7.52 6.10 -16.30
N GLU A 90 -8.50 5.36 -15.79
CA GLU A 90 -9.48 4.59 -16.59
C GLU A 90 -10.09 5.40 -17.74
N SER A 91 -10.45 6.66 -17.48
CA SER A 91 -11.04 7.58 -18.48
C SER A 91 -10.13 7.91 -19.67
N SER A 92 -8.85 7.55 -19.60
CA SER A 92 -7.88 7.72 -20.70
C SER A 92 -7.86 6.56 -21.69
N TYR A 93 -8.59 5.48 -21.43
CA TYR A 93 -8.67 4.30 -22.29
C TYR A 93 -9.96 4.30 -23.11
N THR A 94 -9.87 3.73 -24.31
CA THR A 94 -11.02 3.47 -25.17
C THR A 94 -11.78 2.22 -24.71
N ASP A 95 -13.04 2.07 -25.10
CA ASP A 95 -13.84 0.85 -24.81
C ASP A 95 -13.17 -0.45 -25.29
N LYS A 96 -12.34 -0.38 -26.32
CA LYS A 96 -11.57 -1.53 -26.81
C LYS A 96 -10.43 -1.88 -25.85
N GLU A 97 -9.71 -0.86 -25.36
CA GLU A 97 -8.64 -1.03 -24.38
C GLU A 97 -9.19 -1.48 -23.04
N LEU A 98 -10.31 -0.92 -22.56
CA LEU A 98 -10.95 -1.34 -21.31
C LEU A 98 -11.39 -2.81 -21.35
N ARG A 99 -11.97 -3.28 -22.46
CA ARG A 99 -12.27 -4.71 -22.64
C ARG A 99 -11.03 -5.58 -22.65
N GLU A 100 -9.92 -5.08 -23.20
CA GLU A 100 -8.66 -5.80 -23.17
C GLU A 100 -8.11 -5.89 -21.74
N ILE A 101 -8.12 -4.78 -21.00
CA ILE A 101 -7.69 -4.70 -19.59
C ILE A 101 -8.53 -5.64 -18.73
N HIS A 102 -9.86 -5.56 -18.82
CA HIS A 102 -10.75 -6.42 -18.04
C HIS A 102 -10.51 -7.90 -18.32
N ARG A 103 -10.31 -8.29 -19.59
CA ARG A 103 -9.95 -9.68 -19.91
C ARG A 103 -8.63 -10.07 -19.25
N LEU A 104 -7.61 -9.21 -19.31
CA LEU A 104 -6.32 -9.46 -18.68
C LEU A 104 -6.38 -9.51 -17.15
N MET A 105 -7.39 -8.89 -16.52
CA MET A 105 -7.55 -8.90 -15.06
C MET A 105 -8.21 -10.17 -14.53
N TYR A 106 -9.17 -10.75 -15.25
CA TYR A 106 -10.06 -11.78 -14.68
C TYR A 106 -10.15 -13.09 -15.48
N CYS A 107 -9.53 -13.19 -16.66
CA CYS A 107 -9.64 -14.38 -17.50
C CYS A 107 -8.27 -14.91 -17.89
N GLU A 108 -7.92 -16.11 -17.43
CA GLU A 108 -6.73 -16.81 -17.90
C GLU A 108 -6.79 -17.04 -19.42
N GLN A 109 -5.62 -17.04 -20.08
CA GLN A 109 -5.57 -17.13 -21.53
C GLN A 109 -6.22 -18.38 -22.13
N ASP A 110 -6.29 -19.46 -21.34
CA ASP A 110 -6.81 -20.77 -21.74
C ASP A 110 -8.33 -20.90 -21.61
N ASP A 111 -8.99 -19.96 -20.91
CA ASP A 111 -10.45 -19.96 -20.66
C ASP A 111 -11.20 -18.84 -21.42
N LYS A 112 -10.56 -18.25 -22.44
CA LYS A 112 -11.13 -17.16 -23.26
C LYS A 112 -12.50 -17.44 -23.86
N GLU A 113 -12.84 -18.71 -24.11
CA GLU A 113 -14.12 -19.09 -24.71
C GLU A 113 -15.29 -18.98 -23.71
N ASN A 114 -15.02 -18.98 -22.40
CA ASN A 114 -16.01 -18.89 -21.33
C ASN A 114 -16.10 -17.50 -20.70
N TYR A 115 -15.31 -16.52 -21.16
CA TYR A 115 -15.27 -15.18 -20.60
C TYR A 115 -16.55 -14.38 -20.91
N ASP A 116 -17.28 -14.02 -19.85
CA ASP A 116 -18.42 -13.11 -19.91
C ASP A 116 -18.06 -11.76 -19.28
N SER A 117 -18.06 -10.68 -20.07
CA SER A 117 -17.76 -9.35 -19.56
C SER A 117 -18.87 -8.75 -18.68
N GLU A 118 -20.04 -9.41 -18.58
CA GLU A 118 -21.15 -8.98 -17.73
C GLU A 118 -21.15 -9.67 -16.35
N GLU A 119 -20.25 -10.64 -16.11
CA GLU A 119 -20.12 -11.35 -14.84
C GLU A 119 -19.15 -10.64 -13.88
N GLU A 120 -19.48 -10.67 -12.58
CA GLU A 120 -18.67 -10.08 -11.52
C GLU A 120 -17.65 -11.11 -11.03
N TYR A 121 -16.37 -10.88 -11.34
CA TYR A 121 -15.27 -11.74 -10.90
C TYR A 121 -14.52 -11.08 -9.74
N SER A 122 -14.01 -11.90 -8.82
CA SER A 122 -13.01 -11.44 -7.87
C SER A 122 -11.65 -11.36 -8.55
N LEU A 123 -10.89 -10.30 -8.31
CA LEU A 123 -9.52 -10.21 -8.79
C LEU A 123 -8.63 -11.23 -8.06
N GLU A 124 -7.94 -12.06 -8.82
CA GLU A 124 -7.00 -13.06 -8.30
C GLU A 124 -5.59 -12.74 -8.82
N GLU A 125 -4.62 -12.66 -7.92
CA GLU A 125 -3.23 -12.30 -8.27
C GLU A 125 -2.59 -13.34 -9.19
N ASP A 126 -2.92 -14.62 -9.00
CA ASP A 126 -2.47 -15.71 -9.88
C ASP A 126 -2.91 -15.49 -11.34
N ILE A 127 -4.14 -14.96 -11.56
CA ILE A 127 -4.65 -14.62 -12.89
C ILE A 127 -3.87 -13.44 -13.48
N LEU A 128 -3.55 -12.42 -12.65
CA LEU A 128 -2.73 -11.29 -13.09
C LEU A 128 -1.35 -11.78 -13.55
N GLU A 129 -0.67 -12.57 -12.75
CA GLU A 129 0.66 -13.11 -13.09
C GLU A 129 0.60 -13.97 -14.36
N ALA A 130 -0.38 -14.87 -14.46
CA ALA A 130 -0.60 -15.72 -15.65
C ALA A 130 -0.86 -14.89 -16.92
N ASN A 131 -1.51 -13.74 -16.79
CA ASN A 131 -1.77 -12.80 -17.88
C ASN A 131 -0.64 -11.79 -18.13
N GLY A 132 0.54 -11.99 -17.51
CA GLY A 132 1.73 -11.20 -17.76
C GLY A 132 1.72 -9.82 -17.11
N TRP A 133 0.87 -9.61 -16.10
CA TRP A 133 1.04 -8.48 -15.21
C TRP A 133 2.27 -8.70 -14.33
N SER A 134 2.90 -7.60 -13.92
CA SER A 134 3.97 -7.62 -12.93
C SER A 134 3.68 -6.61 -11.85
N MET A 135 3.89 -6.99 -10.59
CA MET A 135 3.85 -6.05 -9.46
C MET A 135 5.05 -5.09 -9.56
N ASP A 136 4.77 -3.80 -9.67
CA ASP A 136 5.73 -2.70 -9.85
C ASP A 136 6.13 -2.10 -8.50
N ASP A 137 5.14 -1.86 -7.63
CA ASP A 137 5.34 -1.21 -6.34
C ASP A 137 4.24 -1.60 -5.34
N THR A 138 4.52 -1.40 -4.06
CA THR A 138 3.58 -1.57 -2.94
C THR A 138 3.61 -0.31 -2.09
N ILE A 139 2.47 0.36 -2.00
CA ILE A 139 2.28 1.54 -1.15
C ILE A 139 1.56 1.13 0.12
N TYR A 140 2.14 1.44 1.26
CA TYR A 140 1.49 1.36 2.56
C TYR A 140 1.01 2.73 3.00
N GLY A 141 -0.13 2.77 3.68
CA GLY A 141 -0.63 4.02 4.22
C GLY A 141 -1.68 3.87 5.30
N ILE A 142 -2.07 5.00 5.85
CA ILE A 142 -3.10 5.14 6.88
C ILE A 142 -4.05 6.27 6.48
N ASP A 143 -5.34 5.97 6.33
CA ASP A 143 -6.43 6.93 6.09
C ASP A 143 -7.14 7.31 7.40
N SER A 144 -6.34 7.68 8.39
CA SER A 144 -6.74 8.28 9.65
C SER A 144 -5.52 8.96 10.31
N GLY A 145 -5.60 9.31 11.59
CA GLY A 145 -4.42 9.68 12.36
C GLY A 145 -3.55 8.47 12.72
N CYS A 146 -2.42 8.72 13.37
CA CYS A 146 -1.54 7.66 13.86
C CYS A 146 -1.22 7.81 15.35
N ILE A 147 -0.85 6.69 15.95
CA ILE A 147 -0.30 6.58 17.31
C ILE A 147 1.16 6.17 17.17
N LEU A 148 2.04 6.85 17.93
CA LEU A 148 3.48 6.58 17.95
C LEU A 148 3.91 6.15 19.35
N GLU A 149 4.50 4.96 19.46
CA GLU A 149 5.17 4.47 20.66
C GLU A 149 6.68 4.50 20.43
N CYS A 150 7.43 5.21 21.28
CA CYS A 150 8.90 5.29 21.15
C CYS A 150 9.53 3.95 21.53
N ILE A 151 10.28 3.33 20.63
CA ILE A 151 10.93 2.03 20.86
C ILE A 151 12.45 2.07 20.76
N SER A 152 13.04 3.21 20.35
CA SER A 152 14.49 3.43 20.52
C SER A 152 14.84 3.49 22.00
N ASP A 153 15.82 2.70 22.45
CA ASP A 153 16.33 2.74 23.81
C ASP A 153 16.81 4.15 24.19
N GLU A 154 16.41 4.63 25.36
CA GLU A 154 17.13 5.72 26.02
C GLU A 154 18.49 5.15 26.48
N GLU A 155 19.52 5.16 25.63
CA GLU A 155 20.89 4.93 26.10
C GLU A 155 21.30 6.06 27.06
N THR A 156 21.00 5.84 28.35
CA THR A 156 21.78 6.16 29.54
C THR A 156 22.73 7.37 29.46
N MET A 157 22.18 8.59 29.56
CA MET A 157 22.93 9.78 29.99
C MET A 157 23.15 9.85 31.52
N ASN A 158 23.22 8.71 32.20
CA ASN A 158 23.27 8.65 33.67
C ASN A 158 24.34 7.70 34.22
N THR A 159 25.56 7.70 33.67
CA THR A 159 26.76 7.31 34.43
C THR A 159 27.98 7.95 33.79
N THR A 160 28.39 9.12 34.27
CA THR A 160 29.77 9.44 34.69
C THR A 160 29.81 10.92 35.08
N MET A 161 29.54 11.22 36.36
CA MET A 161 30.28 12.23 37.14
C MET A 161 29.79 12.17 38.60
N LYS A 162 30.17 11.08 39.27
CA LYS A 162 30.43 11.09 40.71
C LYS A 162 31.82 10.49 40.91
N MET A 163 32.81 11.38 40.93
CA MET A 163 33.84 11.57 41.98
C MET A 163 34.99 12.40 41.41
#